data_AF-A0AAV4EXB2-F1
#
_entry.id   AF-A0AAV4EXB2-F1
#
_cell.length_a   1.000
_cell.length_b   1.000
_cell.length_c   1.000
_cell.angle_alpha   90.00
_cell.angle_beta   90.00
_cell.angle_gamma   90.00
#
_symmetry.space_group_name_H-M   'P 1'
#
loop_
_entity.id
_entity.type
_entity.pdbx_description
1 polymer ?
#
loop_
_entity_poly.entity_id
_entity_poly.type
_entity_poly.pdbx_seq_one_letter_code
_entity_poly.pdbx_strand_id
1 'polypeptide(L)'
;MKKTSKIFFYEQLQAELSEIPRHDVITLIGDLNAKVGDENIGAERTMGIHGCGSINNNGERLVELCASNDLVIGGTLFEHPAIHKLTWYSPNGRDKNQIDHIAINNTWRRSLLDVRVKRGADVGSDHLLVIASIRLKLRRTDRRDMHQKRLDVNKLKDPDVRKLFTIQLKNRFQALSEQENNSPQEMENINHLWNQVKTLYQDAGIYHYQVDIVCLIFDE
;
A
#
# COMPACT_ATOMS: atom_id res chain seq x y z
N MET A 1 27.27 -4.11 -3.20
CA MET A 1 27.40 -2.66 -2.88
C MET A 1 28.71 -2.35 -2.15
N LYS A 2 29.37 -1.24 -2.52
CA LYS A 2 30.51 -0.66 -1.77
C LYS A 2 30.02 -0.09 -0.42
N LYS A 3 30.86 -0.09 0.63
CA LYS A 3 30.50 0.37 1.99
C LYS A 3 29.89 1.78 2.03
N THR A 4 30.41 2.69 1.21
CA THR A 4 29.91 4.07 1.06
C THR A 4 28.50 4.13 0.48
N SER A 5 28.19 3.28 -0.51
CA SER A 5 26.87 3.23 -1.14
C SER A 5 25.79 2.71 -0.18
N LYS A 6 26.15 1.82 0.75
CA LYS A 6 25.22 1.36 1.80
C LYS A 6 24.86 2.47 2.79
N ILE A 7 25.83 3.29 3.19
CA ILE A 7 25.57 4.40 4.11
C ILE A 7 24.59 5.39 3.47
N PHE A 8 24.88 5.78 2.22
CA PHE A 8 24.02 6.68 1.46
C PHE A 8 22.58 6.14 1.31
N PHE A 9 22.41 4.84 1.07
CA PHE A 9 21.08 4.23 0.99
C PHE A 9 20.29 4.40 2.30
N TYR A 10 20.87 4.08 3.45
CA TYR A 10 20.17 4.20 4.74
C TYR A 10 19.92 5.66 5.13
N GLU A 11 20.83 6.58 4.79
CA GLU A 11 20.64 8.03 4.99
C GLU A 11 19.48 8.56 4.14
N GLN A 12 19.41 8.18 2.87
CA GLN A 12 18.31 8.56 1.99
C GLN A 12 16.99 7.96 2.48
N LEU A 13 16.97 6.67 2.84
CA LEU A 13 15.77 6.02 3.37
C LEU A 13 15.28 6.71 4.66
N GLN A 14 16.21 7.12 5.54
CA GLN A 14 15.87 7.86 6.75
C GLN A 14 15.29 9.25 6.45
N ALA A 15 15.83 9.96 5.45
CA ALA A 15 15.28 11.23 5.01
C ALA A 15 13.85 11.08 4.49
N GLU A 16 13.59 10.09 3.63
CA GLU A 16 12.24 9.82 3.11
C GLU A 16 11.26 9.47 4.24
N LEU A 17 11.65 8.60 5.19
CA LEU A 17 10.80 8.26 6.34
C LEU A 17 10.47 9.47 7.22
N SER A 18 11.38 10.45 7.30
CA SER A 18 11.19 11.65 8.15
C SER A 18 10.18 12.65 7.59
N GLU A 19 9.98 12.65 6.26
CA GLU A 19 9.02 13.52 5.57
C GLU A 19 7.58 12.97 5.64
N ILE A 20 7.41 11.68 5.95
CA ILE A 20 6.09 11.05 5.99
C ILE A 20 5.33 11.48 7.25
N PRO A 21 4.07 11.94 7.14
CA PRO A 21 3.25 12.26 8.29
C PRO A 21 3.05 11.05 9.21
N ARG A 22 3.24 11.24 10.52
CA ARG A 22 3.12 10.17 11.53
C ARG A 22 1.76 9.46 11.59
N HIS A 23 0.70 10.09 11.06
CA HIS A 23 -0.65 9.51 11.06
C HIS A 23 -0.90 8.54 9.90
N ASP A 24 0.01 8.50 8.92
CA ASP A 24 -0.10 7.60 7.79
C ASP A 24 0.28 6.16 8.17
N VAL A 25 -0.21 5.20 7.38
CA VAL A 25 0.23 3.80 7.48
C VAL A 25 1.54 3.69 6.73
N ILE A 26 2.63 3.46 7.46
CA ILE A 26 3.97 3.32 6.86
C ILE A 26 4.31 1.85 6.83
N THR A 27 4.62 1.34 5.63
CA THR A 27 5.16 -0.01 5.46
C THR A 27 6.48 0.06 4.70
N LEU A 28 7.57 -0.39 5.33
CA LEU A 28 8.87 -0.57 4.70
C LEU A 28 8.96 -2.00 4.17
N ILE A 29 9.27 -2.16 2.88
CA ILE A 29 9.26 -3.45 2.21
C ILE A 29 10.46 -3.55 1.27
N GLY A 30 11.17 -4.68 1.28
CA GLY A 30 12.14 -5.02 0.24
C GLY A 30 13.24 -5.98 0.69
N ASP A 31 14.14 -6.30 -0.25
CA ASP A 31 15.42 -6.95 0.06
C ASP A 31 16.36 -5.90 0.66
N LEU A 32 16.64 -6.05 1.94
CA LEU A 32 17.56 -5.16 2.66
C LEU A 32 18.91 -5.84 2.91
N ASN A 33 19.06 -7.09 2.44
CA ASN A 33 20.20 -7.96 2.68
C ASN A 33 20.56 -8.00 4.17
N ALA A 34 19.53 -8.02 5.02
CA ALA A 34 19.62 -7.82 6.45
C ALA A 34 19.18 -9.08 7.19
N LYS A 35 20.06 -9.66 8.00
CA LYS A 35 19.70 -10.75 8.92
C LYS A 35 19.54 -10.11 10.28
N VAL A 36 18.31 -10.04 10.79
CA VAL A 36 18.01 -9.36 12.07
C VAL A 36 18.22 -10.27 13.27
N GLY A 37 18.27 -11.59 13.06
CA GLY A 37 18.47 -12.59 14.09
C GLY A 37 17.20 -12.94 14.86
N ASP A 38 17.35 -13.77 15.89
CA ASP A 38 16.28 -14.19 16.82
C ASP A 38 16.38 -13.55 18.21
N GLU A 39 17.52 -12.94 18.56
CA GLU A 39 17.69 -12.17 19.78
C GLU A 39 17.01 -10.79 19.68
N ASN A 40 16.15 -10.45 20.64
CA ASN A 40 15.43 -9.18 20.67
C ASN A 40 15.67 -8.33 21.93
N ILE A 41 16.66 -8.69 22.75
CA ILE A 41 16.98 -7.99 24.01
C ILE A 41 17.36 -6.55 23.70
N GLY A 42 16.63 -5.59 24.27
CA GLY A 42 16.80 -4.15 24.00
C GLY A 42 16.17 -3.65 22.70
N ALA A 43 15.53 -4.53 21.92
CA ALA A 43 14.83 -4.23 20.68
C ALA A 43 13.37 -4.73 20.69
N GLU A 44 12.78 -5.01 21.84
CA GLU A 44 11.47 -5.67 22.01
C GLU A 44 10.30 -4.86 21.40
N ARG A 45 10.48 -3.55 21.27
CA ARG A 45 9.51 -2.66 20.61
C ARG A 45 9.54 -2.82 19.08
N THR A 46 10.73 -3.06 18.53
CA THR A 46 11.03 -3.14 17.10
C THR A 46 10.94 -4.57 16.56
N MET A 47 11.28 -5.56 17.38
CA MET A 47 11.36 -6.97 17.02
C MET A 47 10.51 -7.84 17.94
N GLY A 48 9.93 -8.89 17.37
CA GLY A 48 9.36 -9.99 18.13
C GLY A 48 10.39 -11.06 18.48
N ILE A 49 9.92 -12.10 19.15
CA ILE A 49 10.75 -13.22 19.65
C ILE A 49 10.87 -14.38 18.64
N HIS A 50 10.30 -14.24 17.44
CA HIS A 50 10.21 -15.31 16.45
C HIS A 50 11.11 -15.09 15.23
N GLY A 51 12.13 -14.23 15.37
CA GLY A 51 13.18 -14.03 14.37
C GLY A 51 13.94 -15.33 14.03
N CYS A 52 14.94 -15.23 13.17
CA CYS A 52 15.75 -16.40 12.80
C CYS A 52 17.18 -16.06 12.45
N GLY A 53 18.08 -16.98 12.82
CA GLY A 53 19.51 -16.91 12.53
C GLY A 53 20.23 -15.91 13.42
N SER A 54 21.46 -15.56 13.04
CA SER A 54 22.26 -14.56 13.74
C SER A 54 22.16 -13.21 13.05
N ILE A 55 22.22 -12.13 13.83
CA ILE A 55 22.25 -10.78 13.30
C ILE A 55 23.51 -10.54 12.45
N ASN A 56 23.40 -9.75 11.38
CA ASN A 56 24.55 -9.25 10.62
C ASN A 56 24.59 -7.71 10.64
N ASN A 57 25.67 -7.09 10.16
CA ASN A 57 25.83 -5.63 10.18
C ASN A 57 24.69 -4.87 9.48
N ASN A 58 24.04 -5.47 8.47
CA ASN A 58 22.87 -4.88 7.81
C ASN A 58 21.62 -5.01 8.68
N GLY A 59 21.48 -6.12 9.41
CA GLY A 59 20.46 -6.36 10.41
C GLY A 59 20.51 -5.36 11.55
N GLU A 60 21.69 -5.09 12.10
CA GLU A 60 21.88 -4.06 13.14
C GLU A 60 21.37 -2.70 12.66
N ARG A 61 21.79 -2.27 11.45
CA ARG A 61 21.34 -1.01 10.85
C ARG A 61 19.84 -0.97 10.61
N LEU A 62 19.25 -2.08 10.16
CA LEU A 62 17.81 -2.17 9.96
C LEU A 62 17.06 -2.06 11.29
N VAL A 63 17.53 -2.73 12.33
CA VAL A 63 16.94 -2.66 13.68
C VAL A 63 17.05 -1.24 14.24
N GLU A 64 18.21 -0.59 14.09
CA GLU A 64 18.42 0.81 14.50
C GLU A 64 17.50 1.79 13.74
N LEU A 65 17.39 1.63 12.40
CA LEU A 65 16.50 2.42 11.56
C LEU A 65 15.05 2.24 12.01
N CYS A 66 14.59 1.00 12.17
CA CYS A 66 13.23 0.71 12.59
C CYS A 66 12.95 1.24 14.00
N ALA A 67 13.88 1.08 14.94
CA ALA A 67 13.75 1.63 16.29
C ALA A 67 13.63 3.15 16.30
N SER A 68 14.43 3.84 15.48
CA SER A 68 14.44 5.31 15.38
C SER A 68 13.15 5.88 14.78
N ASN A 69 12.48 5.10 13.92
CA ASN A 69 11.25 5.51 13.22
C ASN A 69 9.97 4.86 13.80
N ASP A 70 10.05 4.21 14.96
CA ASP A 70 8.95 3.46 15.60
C ASP A 70 8.28 2.46 14.63
N LEU A 71 9.10 1.74 13.87
CA LEU A 71 8.69 0.64 13.01
C LEU A 71 8.90 -0.70 13.71
N VAL A 72 8.07 -1.69 13.38
CA VAL A 72 8.18 -3.06 13.87
C VAL A 72 8.40 -4.02 12.71
N ILE A 73 9.39 -4.91 12.84
CA ILE A 73 9.81 -5.86 11.81
C ILE A 73 8.87 -7.08 11.85
N GLY A 74 7.93 -7.13 10.90
CA GLY A 74 6.85 -8.11 10.90
C GLY A 74 7.30 -9.57 10.84
N GLY A 75 8.38 -9.85 10.10
CA GLY A 75 8.95 -11.20 9.97
C GLY A 75 9.48 -11.82 11.27
N THR A 76 9.55 -11.05 12.37
CA THR A 76 9.97 -11.49 13.71
C THR A 76 8.81 -11.64 14.69
N LEU A 77 7.59 -11.21 14.32
CA LEU A 77 6.45 -11.10 15.23
C LEU A 77 5.64 -12.37 15.40
N PHE A 78 5.59 -13.22 14.38
CA PHE A 78 4.67 -14.35 14.33
C PHE A 78 5.43 -15.67 14.36
N GLU A 79 4.92 -16.61 15.15
CA GLU A 79 5.46 -17.95 15.19
C GLU A 79 5.15 -18.68 13.87
N HIS A 80 6.19 -19.07 13.16
CA HIS A 80 6.10 -19.84 11.93
C HIS A 80 7.21 -20.88 11.84
N PRO A 81 6.96 -22.02 11.16
CA PRO A 81 8.01 -22.93 10.74
C PRO A 81 9.08 -22.20 9.92
N ALA A 82 10.35 -22.60 10.04
CA ALA A 82 11.46 -21.95 9.33
C ALA A 82 11.23 -21.82 7.81
N ILE A 83 10.56 -22.80 7.19
CA ILE A 83 10.18 -22.72 5.78
C ILE A 83 9.31 -21.49 5.47
N HIS A 84 8.50 -20.99 6.39
CA HIS A 84 7.67 -19.80 6.17
C HIS A 84 8.35 -18.49 6.61
N LYS A 85 9.62 -18.54 7.04
CA LYS A 85 10.41 -17.37 7.45
C LYS A 85 11.59 -17.07 6.54
N LEU A 86 12.21 -18.10 5.97
CA LEU A 86 13.37 -17.99 5.10
C LEU A 86 12.94 -17.51 3.71
N THR A 87 13.51 -16.41 3.26
CA THR A 87 13.08 -15.64 2.06
C THR A 87 14.01 -15.84 0.88
N TRP A 88 15.23 -16.33 1.09
CA TRP A 88 16.23 -16.49 0.02
C TRP A 88 16.97 -17.83 0.11
N TYR A 89 17.35 -18.36 -1.06
CA TYR A 89 18.23 -19.51 -1.22
C TYR A 89 19.54 -19.09 -1.87
N SER A 90 20.66 -19.60 -1.36
CA SER A 90 21.91 -19.48 -2.12
C SER A 90 21.81 -20.15 -3.49
N PRO A 91 22.54 -19.67 -4.51
CA PRO A 91 22.60 -20.30 -5.83
C PRO A 91 23.02 -21.78 -5.80
N ASN A 92 23.79 -22.18 -4.78
CA ASN A 92 24.22 -23.57 -4.58
C ASN A 92 23.24 -24.41 -3.73
N GLY A 93 22.11 -23.81 -3.29
CA GLY A 93 21.05 -24.42 -2.51
C GLY A 93 21.39 -24.73 -1.04
N ARG A 94 22.60 -24.39 -0.56
CA ARG A 94 23.08 -24.76 0.78
C ARG A 94 22.56 -23.83 1.87
N ASP A 95 22.67 -22.53 1.62
CA ASP A 95 22.29 -21.50 2.58
C ASP A 95 20.87 -21.02 2.33
N LYS A 96 20.18 -20.72 3.42
CA LYS A 96 18.83 -20.16 3.42
C LYS A 96 18.80 -19.04 4.44
N ASN A 97 18.31 -17.88 4.06
CA ASN A 97 18.31 -16.71 4.93
C ASN A 97 16.98 -15.96 4.87
N GLN A 98 16.67 -15.22 5.92
CA GLN A 98 15.67 -14.16 5.88
C GLN A 98 16.41 -12.85 5.66
N ILE A 99 16.26 -12.28 4.46
CA ILE A 99 16.91 -11.01 4.04
C ILE A 99 15.92 -9.99 3.48
N ASP A 100 14.73 -10.47 3.15
CA ASP A 100 13.59 -9.68 2.72
C ASP A 100 12.69 -9.38 3.92
N HIS A 101 12.32 -8.11 4.08
CA HIS A 101 11.58 -7.66 5.26
C HIS A 101 10.35 -6.86 4.90
N ILE A 102 9.33 -7.02 5.73
CA ILE A 102 8.17 -6.14 5.81
C ILE A 102 8.16 -5.58 7.23
N ALA A 103 8.26 -4.26 7.37
CA ALA A 103 8.10 -3.56 8.63
C ALA A 103 6.95 -2.56 8.54
N ILE A 104 6.22 -2.35 9.63
CA ILE A 104 5.08 -1.43 9.70
C ILE A 104 5.27 -0.47 10.88
N ASN A 105 4.75 0.75 10.80
CA ASN A 105 4.77 1.63 11.97
C ASN A 105 4.00 1.03 13.16
N ASN A 106 4.56 1.19 14.35
CA ASN A 106 4.14 0.50 15.57
C ASN A 106 2.71 0.87 15.99
N THR A 107 2.24 2.07 15.65
CA THR A 107 0.82 2.48 15.78
C THR A 107 -0.13 1.48 15.12
N TRP A 108 0.28 0.90 13.99
CA TRP A 108 -0.47 -0.09 13.21
C TRP A 108 0.02 -1.52 13.42
N ARG A 109 0.87 -1.79 14.43
CA ARG A 109 1.36 -3.14 14.75
C ARG A 109 0.23 -4.15 14.92
N ARG A 110 -0.88 -3.76 15.57
CA ARG A 110 -2.05 -4.63 15.78
C ARG A 110 -2.86 -4.89 14.51
N SER A 111 -2.65 -4.09 13.47
CA SER A 111 -3.27 -4.29 12.15
C SER A 111 -2.52 -5.31 11.32
N LEU A 112 -1.21 -5.50 11.56
CA LEU A 112 -0.46 -6.57 10.95
C LEU A 112 -0.88 -7.90 11.59
N LEU A 113 -1.52 -8.76 10.81
CA LEU A 113 -2.07 -10.04 11.26
C LEU A 113 -1.12 -11.20 11.04
N ASP A 114 -0.32 -11.13 9.98
CA ASP A 114 0.63 -12.17 9.63
C ASP A 114 1.74 -11.61 8.71
N VAL A 115 2.94 -12.17 8.80
CA VAL A 115 4.02 -12.01 7.81
C VAL A 115 4.68 -13.36 7.60
N ARG A 116 4.65 -13.85 6.37
CA ARG A 116 5.20 -15.17 6.02
C ARG A 116 5.58 -15.29 4.56
N VAL A 117 6.42 -16.28 4.30
CA VAL A 117 6.79 -16.70 2.96
C VAL A 117 5.74 -17.64 2.38
N LYS A 118 5.25 -17.32 1.18
CA LYS A 118 4.28 -18.14 0.44
C LYS A 118 5.00 -19.23 -0.34
N ARG A 119 4.93 -20.46 0.19
CA ARG A 119 5.44 -21.66 -0.48
C ARG A 119 4.51 -22.06 -1.62
N GLY A 120 5.07 -22.29 -2.80
CA GLY A 120 4.31 -22.69 -4.00
C GLY A 120 4.02 -21.57 -5.00
N ALA A 121 4.42 -20.32 -4.71
CA ALA A 121 4.56 -19.30 -5.74
C ALA A 121 5.95 -19.47 -6.37
N ASP A 122 6.00 -20.01 -7.60
CA ASP A 122 7.23 -20.08 -8.37
C ASP A 122 7.43 -18.74 -9.09
N VAL A 123 8.50 -18.03 -8.73
CA VAL A 123 8.85 -16.71 -9.27
C VAL A 123 10.08 -16.81 -10.19
N GLY A 124 10.69 -18.00 -10.33
CA GLY A 124 11.92 -18.17 -11.10
C GLY A 124 13.13 -17.39 -10.56
N SER A 125 13.10 -17.01 -9.28
CA SER A 125 14.17 -16.30 -8.55
C SER A 125 14.67 -17.18 -7.39
N ASP A 126 15.87 -16.88 -6.89
CA ASP A 126 16.39 -17.45 -5.65
C ASP A 126 15.76 -16.81 -4.39
N HIS A 127 15.03 -15.70 -4.56
CA HIS A 127 14.10 -15.13 -3.59
C HIS A 127 12.72 -15.78 -3.64
N LEU A 128 12.06 -15.79 -2.49
CA LEU A 128 10.72 -16.30 -2.28
C LEU A 128 9.76 -15.17 -1.94
N LEU A 129 8.51 -15.33 -2.39
CA LEU A 129 7.46 -14.36 -2.16
C LEU A 129 7.13 -14.19 -0.67
N VAL A 130 7.30 -12.97 -0.17
CA VAL A 130 6.91 -12.57 1.20
C VAL A 130 5.54 -11.88 1.16
N ILE A 131 4.65 -12.27 2.06
CA ILE A 131 3.29 -11.73 2.17
C ILE A 131 3.06 -11.23 3.57
N ALA A 132 2.44 -10.06 3.67
CA ALA A 132 1.88 -9.53 4.90
C ALA A 132 0.36 -9.41 4.80
N SER A 133 -0.36 -9.93 5.78
CA SER A 133 -1.80 -9.73 5.90
C SER A 133 -2.07 -8.58 6.85
N ILE A 134 -2.69 -7.50 6.36
CA ILE A 134 -2.94 -6.28 7.14
C ILE A 134 -4.44 -5.99 7.19
N ARG A 135 -4.97 -5.76 8.39
CA ARG A 135 -6.35 -5.34 8.62
C ARG A 135 -6.41 -3.85 8.91
N LEU A 136 -6.96 -3.09 7.97
CA LEU A 136 -7.13 -1.65 8.10
C LEU A 136 -8.56 -1.32 8.53
N LYS A 137 -8.67 -0.51 9.59
CA LYS A 137 -9.91 0.15 9.98
C LYS A 137 -9.80 1.62 9.60
N LEU A 138 -10.22 1.95 8.40
CA LEU A 138 -10.19 3.33 7.93
C LEU A 138 -11.44 4.06 8.40
N ARG A 139 -11.25 5.22 9.02
CA ARG A 139 -12.37 6.11 9.31
C ARG A 139 -12.93 6.57 7.98
N ARG A 140 -14.25 6.43 7.81
CA ARG A 140 -14.95 7.03 6.67
C ARG A 140 -14.68 8.53 6.70
N THR A 141 -13.99 9.04 5.69
CA THR A 141 -14.01 10.46 5.42
C THR A 141 -15.38 10.73 4.85
N ASP A 142 -16.26 11.35 5.64
CA ASP A 142 -17.44 11.97 5.07
C ASP A 142 -16.92 12.87 3.98
N ARG A 143 -17.36 12.65 2.74
CA ARG A 143 -17.11 13.64 1.70
C ARG A 143 -17.57 14.94 2.35
N ARG A 144 -16.66 15.91 2.55
CA ARG A 144 -17.11 17.30 2.59
C ARG A 144 -18.01 17.34 1.38
N ASP A 145 -19.31 17.54 1.57
CA ASP A 145 -20.19 17.79 0.45
C ASP A 145 -19.41 18.83 -0.34
N MET A 146 -18.85 18.41 -1.48
CA MET A 146 -18.45 19.35 -2.50
C MET A 146 -19.80 19.92 -2.80
N HIS A 147 -20.17 20.99 -2.08
CA HIS A 147 -21.49 21.56 -2.08
C HIS A 147 -21.73 21.73 -3.55
N GLN A 148 -22.56 20.85 -4.13
CA GLN A 148 -22.70 20.81 -5.58
C GLN A 148 -23.09 22.23 -5.87
N LYS A 149 -22.21 22.98 -6.56
CA LYS A 149 -22.41 24.42 -6.72
C LYS A 149 -23.81 24.52 -7.24
N ARG A 150 -24.73 25.02 -6.42
CA ARG A 150 -26.15 24.92 -6.71
C ARG A 150 -26.34 25.93 -7.83
N LEU A 151 -26.30 25.42 -9.06
CA LEU A 151 -26.40 26.26 -10.23
C LEU A 151 -27.75 26.96 -10.13
N ASP A 152 -27.74 28.28 -10.24
CA ASP A 152 -28.96 29.07 -10.20
C ASP A 152 -29.71 28.89 -11.52
N VAL A 153 -30.40 27.76 -11.63
CA VAL A 153 -31.20 27.38 -12.79
C VAL A 153 -32.37 28.34 -13.02
N ASN A 154 -32.74 29.18 -12.04
CA ASN A 154 -33.76 30.21 -12.27
C ASN A 154 -33.31 31.24 -13.31
N LYS A 155 -32.01 31.49 -13.45
CA LYS A 155 -31.48 32.38 -14.49
C LYS A 155 -31.74 31.86 -15.90
N LEU A 156 -31.97 30.56 -16.08
CA LEU A 156 -32.34 29.97 -17.37
C LEU A 156 -33.81 30.18 -17.75
N LYS A 157 -34.64 30.79 -16.86
CA LYS A 157 -36.00 31.23 -17.20
C LYS A 157 -35.99 32.42 -18.16
N ASP A 158 -34.94 33.24 -18.10
CA ASP A 158 -34.71 34.32 -19.05
C ASP A 158 -34.29 33.72 -20.42
N PRO A 159 -35.05 34.03 -21.51
CA PRO A 159 -34.77 33.46 -22.82
C PRO A 159 -33.40 33.84 -23.38
N ASP A 160 -32.87 35.02 -23.07
CA ASP A 160 -31.57 35.49 -23.58
C ASP A 160 -30.41 34.79 -22.86
N VAL A 161 -30.52 34.67 -21.53
CA VAL A 161 -29.54 33.94 -20.71
C VAL A 161 -29.52 32.46 -21.09
N ARG A 162 -30.69 31.86 -21.32
CA ARG A 162 -30.80 30.47 -21.77
C ARG A 162 -30.14 30.25 -23.12
N LYS A 163 -30.33 31.17 -24.08
CA LYS A 163 -29.76 31.07 -25.42
C LYS A 163 -28.23 31.17 -25.37
N LEU A 164 -27.69 32.13 -24.63
CA LEU A 164 -26.24 32.29 -24.45
C LEU A 164 -25.62 31.08 -23.75
N PHE A 165 -26.26 30.58 -22.68
CA PHE A 165 -25.80 29.39 -21.97
C PHE A 165 -25.79 28.15 -22.89
N THR A 166 -26.84 27.96 -23.69
CA THR A 166 -26.93 26.84 -24.64
C THR A 166 -25.81 26.87 -25.68
N ILE A 167 -25.49 28.06 -26.21
CA ILE A 167 -24.41 28.23 -27.18
C ILE A 167 -23.05 27.90 -26.54
N GLN A 168 -22.78 28.45 -25.36
CA GLN A 168 -21.53 28.17 -24.64
C GLN A 168 -21.38 26.69 -24.29
N LEU A 169 -22.47 26.04 -23.88
CA LEU A 169 -22.49 24.60 -23.58
C LEU A 169 -22.16 23.79 -24.83
N LYS A 170 -22.83 24.06 -25.96
CA LYS A 170 -22.58 23.38 -27.25
C LYS A 170 -21.14 23.57 -27.71
N ASN A 171 -20.61 24.79 -27.66
CA ASN A 171 -19.23 25.06 -28.08
C ASN A 171 -18.22 24.32 -27.20
N ARG A 172 -18.46 24.26 -25.88
CA ARG A 172 -17.55 23.61 -24.93
C ARG A 172 -17.48 22.09 -25.09
N PHE A 173 -18.57 21.47 -25.53
CA PHE A 173 -18.69 20.02 -25.66
C PHE A 173 -18.85 19.56 -27.12
N GLN A 174 -18.51 20.42 -28.09
CA GLN A 174 -18.65 20.15 -29.51
C GLN A 174 -17.94 18.84 -29.93
N ALA A 175 -16.73 18.61 -29.39
CA ALA A 175 -15.95 17.41 -29.67
C ALA A 175 -16.62 16.09 -29.21
N LEU A 176 -17.53 16.15 -28.22
CA LEU A 176 -18.29 14.99 -27.76
C LEU A 176 -19.54 14.75 -28.63
N SER A 177 -20.17 15.82 -29.12
CA SER A 177 -21.33 15.72 -30.02
C SER A 177 -21.00 15.13 -31.39
N GLU A 178 -19.75 15.24 -31.82
CA GLU A 178 -19.26 14.64 -33.08
C GLU A 178 -19.02 13.12 -32.95
N GLN A 179 -19.01 12.57 -31.72
CA GLN A 179 -18.88 11.14 -31.45
C GLN A 179 -20.21 10.44 -31.10
N GLU A 180 -21.30 11.19 -30.86
CA GLU A 180 -22.60 10.63 -30.47
C GLU A 180 -23.40 10.13 -31.69
N ASN A 181 -23.10 8.91 -32.14
CA ASN A 181 -24.06 8.03 -32.84
C ASN A 181 -24.66 7.01 -31.86
N ASN A 182 -24.83 7.37 -30.58
CA ASN A 182 -25.31 6.42 -29.59
C ASN A 182 -26.84 6.29 -29.63
N SER A 183 -27.30 5.05 -29.76
CA SER A 183 -28.71 4.69 -29.84
C SER A 183 -29.44 4.90 -28.49
N PRO A 184 -30.77 5.06 -28.49
CA PRO A 184 -31.56 5.23 -27.25
C PRO A 184 -31.32 4.13 -26.20
N GLN A 185 -31.03 2.90 -26.63
CA GLN A 185 -30.67 1.78 -25.74
C GLN A 185 -29.34 2.02 -24.98
N GLU A 186 -28.36 2.67 -25.59
CA GLU A 186 -27.05 2.90 -24.95
C GLU A 186 -27.14 3.98 -23.87
N MET A 187 -27.99 4.98 -24.05
CA MET A 187 -28.28 6.01 -23.03
C MET A 187 -28.99 5.43 -21.81
N GLU A 188 -29.90 4.46 -22.01
CA GLU A 188 -30.59 3.78 -20.91
C GLU A 188 -29.62 2.90 -20.10
N ASN A 189 -28.68 2.23 -20.79
CA ASN A 189 -27.62 1.45 -20.16
C ASN A 189 -26.66 2.30 -19.31
N ILE A 190 -26.30 3.51 -19.76
CA ILE A 190 -25.41 4.43 -19.00
C ILE A 190 -26.09 4.89 -17.70
N ASN A 191 -27.37 5.25 -17.76
CA ASN A 191 -28.12 5.67 -16.57
C ASN A 191 -28.31 4.52 -15.58
N HIS A 192 -28.57 3.31 -16.09
CA HIS A 192 -28.67 2.12 -15.25
C HIS A 192 -27.33 1.79 -14.57
N LEU A 193 -26.22 1.86 -15.31
CA LEU A 193 -24.87 1.64 -14.78
C LEU A 193 -24.51 2.67 -13.70
N TRP A 194 -24.87 3.94 -13.92
CA TRP A 194 -24.64 5.01 -12.95
C TRP A 194 -25.43 4.79 -11.65
N ASN A 195 -26.67 4.34 -11.75
CA ASN A 195 -27.49 4.02 -10.58
C ASN A 195 -26.93 2.82 -9.81
N GLN A 196 -26.44 1.78 -10.48
CA GLN A 196 -25.78 0.64 -9.82
C GLN A 196 -24.52 1.06 -9.06
N VAL A 197 -23.67 1.88 -9.67
CA VAL A 197 -22.47 2.42 -9.00
C VAL A 197 -22.86 3.23 -7.76
N LYS A 198 -23.94 4.03 -7.86
CA LYS A 198 -24.42 4.85 -6.75
C LYS A 198 -24.94 4.01 -5.58
N THR A 199 -25.68 2.93 -5.85
CA THR A 199 -26.21 2.02 -4.82
C THR A 199 -25.08 1.24 -4.14
N LEU A 200 -24.14 0.67 -4.91
CA LEU A 200 -22.96 -0.02 -4.37
C LEU A 200 -22.13 0.86 -3.42
N TYR A 201 -22.10 2.17 -3.69
CA TYR A 201 -21.37 3.15 -2.88
C TYR A 201 -22.10 3.54 -1.58
N GLN A 202 -23.42 3.36 -1.52
CA GLN A 202 -24.25 3.74 -0.36
C GLN A 202 -24.36 2.61 0.67
N ASP A 203 -24.36 1.35 0.22
CA ASP A 203 -24.42 0.16 1.09
C ASP A 203 -23.07 -0.13 1.80
N ALA A 204 -22.05 0.63 1.47
CA ALA A 204 -20.65 0.50 1.86
C ALA A 204 -20.27 1.06 3.26
N GLY A 205 -21.15 0.98 4.25
CA GLY A 205 -20.95 1.55 5.60
C GLY A 205 -19.99 0.77 6.51
N ILE A 206 -18.79 1.33 6.74
CA ILE A 206 -17.71 0.84 7.63
C ILE A 206 -17.24 -0.59 7.31
N TYR A 207 -16.41 -0.71 6.28
CA TYR A 207 -15.70 -1.96 6.02
C TYR A 207 -14.45 -2.08 6.90
N HIS A 208 -14.24 -3.29 7.39
CA HIS A 208 -12.91 -3.76 7.73
C HIS A 208 -12.29 -4.27 6.43
N TYR A 209 -11.29 -3.57 5.92
CA TYR A 209 -10.56 -4.05 4.75
C TYR A 209 -9.41 -4.91 5.24
N GLN A 210 -9.40 -6.17 4.82
CA GLN A 210 -8.19 -6.97 4.84
C GLN A 210 -7.48 -6.71 3.52
N VAL A 211 -6.28 -6.15 3.60
CA VAL A 211 -5.38 -5.94 2.48
C VAL A 211 -4.23 -6.92 2.67
N ASP A 212 -4.12 -7.87 1.76
CA ASP A 212 -2.93 -8.71 1.70
C ASP A 212 -1.90 -7.97 0.83
N ILE A 213 -0.85 -7.47 1.46
CA ILE A 213 0.28 -6.89 0.75
C ILE A 213 1.18 -8.03 0.31
N VAL A 214 1.25 -8.23 -1.00
CA VAL A 214 2.11 -9.22 -1.64
C VAL A 214 3.34 -8.48 -2.15
N CYS A 215 4.52 -8.81 -1.61
CA CYS A 215 5.76 -8.24 -2.13
C CYS A 215 6.50 -9.27 -2.98
N LEU A 216 6.51 -9.03 -4.29
CA LEU A 216 7.44 -9.67 -5.21
C LEU A 216 8.72 -8.84 -5.16
N ILE A 217 9.74 -9.40 -4.53
CA ILE A 217 11.08 -8.81 -4.50
C ILE A 217 11.83 -9.48 -5.64
N PHE A 218 12.13 -8.69 -6.66
CA PHE A 218 12.86 -9.12 -7.83
C PHE A 218 14.34 -8.81 -7.63
N ASP A 219 15.19 -9.71 -8.09
CA ASP A 219 16.63 -9.49 -8.18
C ASP A 219 16.92 -8.31 -9.13
N GLU A 220 17.87 -7.44 -8.73
CA GLU A 220 18.53 -6.49 -9.64
C GLU A 220 19.57 -7.18 -10.53
#